data_AF-A0A0M4G5T1-F1
#
_entry.id   AF-A0A0M4G5T1-F1
#
_cell.length_a   1.000
_cell.length_b   1.000
_cell.length_c   1.000
_cell.angle_alpha   90.00
_cell.angle_beta   90.00
_cell.angle_gamma   90.00
#
_symmetry.space_group_name_H-M   'P 1'
#
loop_
_entity.id
_entity.type
_entity.pdbx_description
1 polymer ?
#
loop_
_entity_poly.entity_id
_entity_poly.type
_entity_poly.pdbx_seq_one_letter_code
_entity_poly.pdbx_strand_id
1 'polypeptide(L)'
;MKKYIVPAIFMIISIFFLNIVIDEPKEKETVPKETEEEEVSTQPHIFLSSSSDSRPMVLLGEGQTDPSAISAKKVKKAIKKAEAVETIPFDQLVPTFPVTPSSVIFSEWQVESEVLSTQVGSESIQAPLSPGEKVFILSAEWDDGTKRVYLSKINVKRTSSYQQLLAPEMEKYTVMGFFEPDYNYVIPSTNAGYVKREVIGTAEELRSTYPDLPLDVLPVFYVFQRDMIMYQTFEFEELNTFLTKETTSIFEGESENWEVTLTIKDRIGYSTTDVFLKYKGKNERPKGEFEFDVITDTLSMGVAGLTLNEQNEASTSMGGQLWDLKNIETAVILDGKEEKVKVQLMDQN
;
A
#
# COMPACT_ATOMS: atom_id res chain seq x y z
N MET A 1 -43.36 11.48 35.97
CA MET A 1 -42.16 12.20 35.46
C MET A 1 -41.34 11.23 34.62
N LYS A 2 -40.77 11.74 33.54
CA LYS A 2 -40.38 11.05 32.30
C LYS A 2 -39.15 10.15 32.48
N LYS A 3 -39.20 8.93 31.92
CA LYS A 3 -38.04 8.08 31.60
C LYS A 3 -38.10 7.77 30.10
N TYR A 4 -37.07 8.23 29.39
CA TYR A 4 -36.79 8.19 27.95
C TYR A 4 -36.73 6.72 27.45
N ILE A 5 -37.37 6.21 26.40
CA ILE A 5 -37.55 6.61 24.98
C ILE A 5 -36.24 6.91 24.24
N VAL A 6 -35.23 6.02 24.31
CA VAL A 6 -34.11 5.96 23.34
C VAL A 6 -33.51 4.54 23.14
N PRO A 7 -34.28 3.44 23.00
CA PRO A 7 -33.72 2.28 22.27
C PRO A 7 -34.52 1.78 21.05
N ALA A 8 -35.66 2.39 20.70
CA ALA A 8 -36.49 1.90 19.59
C ALA A 8 -36.18 2.56 18.23
N ILE A 9 -35.52 3.72 18.20
CA ILE A 9 -35.31 4.50 16.96
C ILE A 9 -34.08 4.02 16.18
N PHE A 10 -33.05 3.46 16.84
CA PHE A 10 -31.89 2.87 16.15
C PHE A 10 -32.17 1.49 15.55
N MET A 11 -33.19 0.77 16.01
CA MET A 11 -33.51 -0.58 15.51
C MET A 11 -34.40 -0.56 14.25
N ILE A 12 -35.08 0.57 13.95
CA ILE A 12 -35.94 0.71 12.77
C ILE A 12 -35.15 1.21 11.54
N ILE A 13 -34.00 1.85 11.72
CA ILE A 13 -33.15 2.30 10.60
C ILE A 13 -32.34 1.14 9.99
N SER A 14 -32.06 0.07 10.75
CA SER A 14 -31.37 -1.12 10.22
C SER A 14 -32.25 -2.10 9.44
N ILE A 15 -33.59 -1.96 9.45
CA ILE A 15 -34.50 -2.82 8.68
C ILE A 15 -34.90 -2.18 7.35
N PHE A 16 -34.72 -0.86 7.18
CA PHE A 16 -35.05 -0.15 5.94
C PHE A 16 -34.00 -0.27 4.81
N PHE A 17 -32.78 -0.73 5.10
CA PHE A 17 -31.75 -0.99 4.08
C PHE A 17 -31.70 -2.44 3.57
N LEU A 18 -32.57 -3.32 4.06
CA LEU A 18 -32.62 -4.74 3.64
C LEU A 18 -33.88 -5.12 2.84
N ASN A 19 -34.77 -4.17 2.49
CA ASN A 19 -36.06 -4.50 1.84
C ASN A 19 -36.57 -3.48 0.78
N ILE A 20 -35.68 -2.70 0.16
CA ILE A 20 -35.99 -1.77 -0.94
C ILE A 20 -34.81 -1.94 -1.93
N VAL A 21 -34.87 -2.54 -3.12
CA VAL A 21 -35.93 -2.94 -4.06
C VAL A 21 -35.40 -4.15 -4.85
N ILE A 22 -36.04 -5.31 -4.72
CA ILE A 22 -36.08 -6.32 -5.79
C ILE A 22 -37.46 -6.15 -6.42
N ASP A 23 -37.57 -5.25 -7.39
CA ASP A 23 -38.68 -5.23 -8.33
C ASP A 23 -38.14 -5.75 -9.66
N GLU A 24 -38.62 -6.93 -10.05
CA GLU A 24 -38.51 -7.44 -11.41
C GLU A 24 -39.22 -6.47 -12.36
N PRO A 25 -38.54 -5.89 -13.37
CA PRO A 25 -39.24 -5.27 -14.47
C PRO A 25 -39.57 -6.36 -15.49
N LYS A 26 -40.87 -6.61 -15.63
CA LYS A 26 -41.49 -7.35 -16.74
C LYS A 26 -40.81 -7.04 -18.07
N GLU A 27 -40.56 -8.11 -18.83
CA GLU A 27 -40.25 -8.11 -20.25
C GLU A 27 -41.01 -7.00 -20.99
N LYS A 28 -40.26 -5.99 -21.42
CA LYS A 28 -40.52 -5.30 -22.67
C LYS A 28 -39.28 -5.52 -23.51
N GLU A 29 -39.47 -6.19 -24.64
CA GLU A 29 -38.51 -6.26 -25.74
C GLU A 29 -38.09 -4.84 -26.13
N THR A 30 -37.04 -4.34 -25.50
CA THR A 30 -36.23 -3.26 -26.04
C THR A 30 -35.04 -3.91 -26.68
N VAL A 31 -35.07 -3.91 -28.01
CA VAL A 31 -33.97 -4.14 -28.94
C VAL A 31 -32.63 -3.80 -28.26
N PRO A 32 -31.62 -4.70 -28.30
CA PRO A 32 -30.34 -4.43 -27.68
C PRO A 32 -29.79 -3.14 -28.26
N LYS A 33 -29.70 -2.10 -27.43
CA LYS A 33 -28.77 -1.01 -27.68
C LYS A 33 -27.41 -1.70 -27.63
N GLU A 34 -26.76 -1.76 -28.78
CA GLU A 34 -25.34 -2.08 -28.89
C GLU A 34 -24.64 -1.50 -27.68
N THR A 35 -24.07 -2.39 -26.87
CA THR A 35 -22.96 -2.06 -26.00
C THR A 35 -22.07 -1.15 -26.82
N GLU A 36 -21.94 0.12 -26.44
CA GLU A 36 -20.84 0.94 -26.93
C GLU A 36 -19.60 0.14 -26.57
N GLU A 37 -19.07 -0.58 -27.56
CA GLU A 37 -17.71 -1.09 -27.53
C GLU A 37 -16.88 0.16 -27.21
N GLU A 38 -16.32 0.22 -26.01
CA GLU A 38 -15.27 1.16 -25.70
C GLU A 38 -14.28 1.05 -26.85
N GLU A 39 -14.20 2.07 -27.71
CA GLU A 39 -13.19 2.15 -28.75
C GLU A 39 -11.86 1.89 -28.06
N VAL A 40 -11.29 0.71 -28.29
CA VAL A 40 -10.02 0.31 -27.68
C VAL A 40 -9.01 1.35 -28.10
N SER A 41 -8.73 2.29 -27.20
CA SER A 41 -7.87 3.43 -27.48
C SER A 41 -6.54 2.91 -27.98
N THR A 42 -6.24 3.19 -29.24
CA THR A 42 -5.00 2.72 -29.89
C THR A 42 -3.76 3.43 -29.37
N GLN A 43 -3.91 4.40 -28.46
CA GLN A 43 -2.83 5.19 -27.91
C GLN A 43 -2.51 4.73 -26.48
N PRO A 44 -1.23 4.54 -26.15
CA PRO A 44 -0.82 4.30 -24.77
C PRO A 44 -1.29 5.41 -23.84
N HIS A 45 -1.82 5.05 -22.69
CA HIS A 45 -2.35 5.96 -21.69
C HIS A 45 -1.87 5.59 -20.30
N ILE A 46 -1.91 6.54 -19.37
CA ILE A 46 -1.73 6.25 -17.96
C ILE A 46 -3.12 6.24 -17.30
N PHE A 47 -3.37 5.28 -16.42
CA PHE A 47 -4.58 5.21 -15.62
C PHE A 47 -4.26 5.20 -14.13
N LEU A 48 -5.24 5.56 -13.31
CA LEU A 48 -5.16 5.52 -11.86
C LEU A 48 -5.89 4.30 -11.31
N SER A 49 -5.32 3.63 -10.30
CA SER A 49 -6.00 2.50 -9.66
C SER A 49 -7.30 2.90 -8.96
N SER A 50 -7.37 4.14 -8.44
CA SER A 50 -8.51 4.62 -7.67
C SER A 50 -9.65 5.21 -8.52
N SER A 51 -9.45 5.45 -9.82
CA SER A 51 -10.44 6.09 -10.67
C SER A 51 -10.36 5.64 -12.13
N SER A 52 -11.45 5.78 -12.87
CA SER A 52 -11.45 5.56 -14.32
C SER A 52 -10.82 6.71 -15.12
N ASP A 53 -10.23 7.72 -14.46
CA ASP A 53 -9.54 8.81 -15.16
C ASP A 53 -8.28 8.26 -15.82
N SER A 54 -8.13 8.55 -17.10
CA SER A 54 -6.97 8.16 -17.89
C SER A 54 -6.63 9.28 -18.86
N ARG A 55 -5.33 9.45 -19.13
CA ARG A 55 -4.85 10.44 -20.09
C ARG A 55 -3.89 9.81 -21.07
N PRO A 56 -3.98 10.17 -22.36
CA PRO A 56 -3.07 9.67 -23.38
C PRO A 56 -1.65 10.15 -23.08
N MET A 57 -0.68 9.25 -23.26
CA MET A 57 0.72 9.60 -23.14
C MET A 57 1.25 10.22 -24.44
N VAL A 58 2.19 11.16 -24.31
CA VAL A 58 2.80 11.84 -25.46
C VAL A 58 4.08 11.11 -25.87
N LEU A 59 4.12 10.57 -27.09
CA LEU A 59 5.31 9.92 -27.63
C LEU A 59 6.48 10.93 -27.76
N LEU A 60 7.61 10.59 -27.13
CA LEU A 60 8.85 11.34 -27.19
C LEU A 60 9.89 10.72 -28.11
N GLY A 61 9.88 9.41 -28.35
CA GLY A 61 10.89 8.76 -29.18
C GLY A 61 10.53 7.32 -29.52
N GLU A 62 11.06 6.86 -30.65
CA GLU A 62 10.94 5.48 -31.14
C GLU A 62 12.33 4.92 -31.46
N GLY A 63 12.48 3.60 -31.44
CA GLY A 63 13.76 2.91 -31.63
C GLY A 63 14.60 2.89 -30.35
N GLN A 64 15.88 2.52 -30.45
CA GLN A 64 16.82 2.46 -29.31
C GLN A 64 17.20 3.85 -28.74
N THR A 65 16.22 4.73 -28.55
CA THR A 65 16.41 6.05 -27.97
C THR A 65 16.58 5.90 -26.46
N ASP A 66 17.78 6.20 -25.97
CA ASP A 66 18.03 6.42 -24.55
C ASP A 66 17.18 7.63 -24.07
N PRO A 67 16.36 7.51 -23.02
CA PRO A 67 15.59 8.60 -22.45
C PRO A 67 16.42 9.84 -22.11
N SER A 68 17.67 9.64 -21.67
CA SER A 68 18.61 10.72 -21.34
C SER A 68 19.09 11.50 -22.57
N ALA A 69 19.00 10.92 -23.77
CA ALA A 69 19.35 11.56 -25.03
C ALA A 69 18.23 12.46 -25.58
N ILE A 70 17.04 12.47 -24.96
CA ILE A 70 15.92 13.30 -25.39
C ILE A 70 16.19 14.75 -24.99
N SER A 71 16.29 15.63 -26.00
CA SER A 71 16.54 17.05 -25.74
C SER A 71 15.46 17.69 -24.84
N ALA A 72 15.88 18.54 -23.89
CA ALA A 72 14.97 19.30 -23.02
C ALA A 72 13.92 20.11 -23.81
N LYS A 73 14.27 20.61 -25.00
CA LYS A 73 13.33 21.31 -25.91
C LYS A 73 12.17 20.41 -26.35
N LYS A 74 12.44 19.12 -26.64
CA LYS A 74 11.42 18.14 -27.01
C LYS A 74 10.53 17.82 -25.81
N VAL A 75 11.13 17.62 -24.64
CA VAL A 75 10.40 17.39 -23.38
C VAL A 75 9.46 18.56 -23.08
N LYS A 76 9.95 19.79 -23.06
CA LYS A 76 9.13 21.00 -22.83
C LYS A 76 7.97 21.15 -23.81
N LYS A 77 8.18 20.80 -25.09
CA LYS A 77 7.10 20.82 -26.09
C LYS A 77 6.04 19.75 -25.81
N ALA A 78 6.45 18.59 -25.32
CA ALA A 78 5.54 17.51 -24.94
C ALA A 78 4.80 17.81 -23.63
N ILE A 79 5.44 18.41 -22.62
CA ILE A 79 4.78 18.86 -21.37
C ILE A 79 3.59 19.78 -21.68
N LYS A 80 3.75 20.72 -22.62
CA LYS A 80 2.67 21.64 -23.05
C LYS A 80 1.51 20.94 -23.75
N LYS A 81 1.73 19.73 -24.29
CA LYS A 81 0.71 18.92 -24.97
C LYS A 81 0.07 17.90 -24.04
N ALA A 82 0.80 17.43 -23.03
CA ALA A 82 0.33 16.41 -22.12
C ALA A 82 -0.74 16.98 -21.19
N GLU A 83 -1.86 16.29 -21.11
CA GLU A 83 -2.89 16.52 -20.11
C GLU A 83 -2.45 15.90 -18.78
N ALA A 84 -2.76 16.57 -17.68
CA ALA A 84 -2.51 16.02 -16.35
C ALA A 84 -3.64 15.07 -15.98
N VAL A 85 -3.32 13.90 -15.46
CA VAL A 85 -4.27 13.10 -14.69
C VAL A 85 -4.34 13.65 -13.27
N GLU A 86 -5.54 13.82 -12.74
CA GLU A 86 -5.75 14.32 -11.39
C GLU A 86 -5.67 13.17 -10.38
N THR A 87 -4.66 13.17 -9.50
CA THR A 87 -4.41 12.07 -8.56
C THR A 87 -4.36 12.55 -7.11
N ILE A 88 -4.58 11.63 -6.18
CA ILE A 88 -4.26 11.82 -4.75
C ILE A 88 -2.88 11.22 -4.45
N PRO A 89 -2.25 11.58 -3.31
CA PRO A 89 -1.02 10.94 -2.86
C PRO A 89 -1.14 9.41 -2.76
N PHE A 90 -0.06 8.69 -3.08
CA PHE A 90 0.04 7.23 -2.99
C PHE A 90 -0.87 6.41 -3.91
N ASP A 91 -1.70 7.04 -4.74
CA ASP A 91 -2.47 6.32 -5.76
C ASP A 91 -1.53 5.68 -6.78
N GLN A 92 -1.90 4.48 -7.25
CA GLN A 92 -1.09 3.73 -8.19
C GLN A 92 -1.36 4.20 -9.63
N LEU A 93 -0.28 4.52 -10.31
CA LEU A 93 -0.23 4.92 -11.72
C LEU A 93 0.26 3.75 -12.54
N VAL A 94 -0.58 3.32 -13.48
CA VAL A 94 -0.29 2.15 -14.30
C VAL A 94 -0.38 2.54 -15.78
N PRO A 95 0.67 2.30 -16.57
CA PRO A 95 0.67 2.57 -17.99
C PRO A 95 -0.02 1.40 -18.71
N THR A 96 -0.91 1.72 -19.64
CA THR A 96 -1.56 0.75 -20.50
C THR A 96 -1.15 0.97 -21.95
N PHE A 97 -0.84 -0.12 -22.63
CA PHE A 97 -0.39 -0.14 -24.02
C PHE A 97 -1.31 -1.04 -24.85
N PRO A 98 -1.54 -0.73 -26.14
CA PRO A 98 -2.30 -1.61 -27.03
C PRO A 98 -1.70 -3.02 -27.16
N VAL A 99 -0.38 -3.11 -27.06
CA VAL A 99 0.37 -4.36 -26.97
C VAL A 99 1.27 -4.27 -25.74
N THR A 100 1.15 -5.23 -24.83
CA THR A 100 1.89 -5.25 -23.57
C THR A 100 3.41 -5.28 -23.84
N PRO A 101 4.19 -4.32 -23.33
CA PRO A 101 5.64 -4.36 -23.36
C PRO A 101 6.17 -5.45 -22.41
N SER A 102 7.39 -5.92 -22.66
CA SER A 102 8.09 -6.85 -21.76
C SER A 102 8.79 -6.16 -20.59
N SER A 103 9.03 -4.85 -20.71
CA SER A 103 9.42 -4.02 -19.56
C SER A 103 8.99 -2.56 -19.71
N VAL A 104 8.68 -1.93 -18.57
CA VAL A 104 8.39 -0.49 -18.46
C VAL A 104 9.18 0.12 -17.30
N ILE A 105 9.88 1.22 -17.58
CA ILE A 105 10.67 1.97 -16.60
C ILE A 105 10.15 3.40 -16.51
N PHE A 106 10.02 3.91 -15.28
CA PHE A 106 9.64 5.29 -14.99
C PHE A 106 10.83 6.12 -14.52
N SER A 107 10.93 7.34 -15.01
CA SER A 107 11.81 8.40 -14.50
C SER A 107 11.03 9.70 -14.34
N GLU A 108 11.38 10.53 -13.35
CA GLU A 108 10.78 11.86 -13.17
C GLU A 108 11.62 12.91 -13.92
N TRP A 109 10.95 13.79 -14.68
CA TRP A 109 11.59 14.97 -15.25
C TRP A 109 11.56 16.12 -14.24
N GLN A 110 12.74 16.56 -13.81
CA GLN A 110 12.87 17.67 -12.87
C GLN A 110 12.77 18.99 -13.65
N VAL A 111 11.61 19.65 -13.55
CA VAL A 111 11.29 20.85 -14.35
C VAL A 111 12.28 22.00 -14.11
N GLU A 112 12.72 22.19 -12.87
CA GLU A 112 13.62 23.29 -12.48
C GLU A 112 15.05 23.10 -12.98
N SER A 113 15.59 21.88 -12.86
CA SER A 113 16.96 21.58 -13.28
C SER A 113 17.06 21.15 -14.75
N GLU A 114 15.93 20.82 -15.38
CA GLU A 114 15.86 20.25 -16.73
C GLU A 114 16.65 18.95 -16.87
N VAL A 115 16.63 18.12 -15.83
CA VAL A 115 17.34 16.85 -15.76
C VAL A 115 16.35 15.70 -15.52
N LEU A 116 16.64 14.56 -16.15
CA LEU A 116 15.94 13.31 -15.89
C LEU A 116 16.49 12.66 -14.61
N SER A 117 15.61 12.29 -13.68
CA SER A 117 16.01 11.54 -12.49
C SER A 117 16.49 10.14 -12.87
N THR A 118 17.13 9.46 -11.91
CA THR A 118 17.24 8.00 -11.94
C THR A 118 15.85 7.35 -11.98
N GLN A 119 15.79 6.06 -12.28
CA GLN A 119 14.56 5.29 -12.24
C GLN A 119 13.82 5.48 -10.90
N VAL A 120 12.53 5.79 -10.96
CA VAL A 120 11.63 5.95 -9.81
C VAL A 120 10.65 4.78 -9.65
N GLY A 121 10.56 3.89 -10.65
CA GLY A 121 9.85 2.61 -10.54
C GLY A 121 9.80 1.84 -11.86
N SER A 122 9.08 0.71 -11.84
CA SER A 122 8.95 -0.23 -12.95
C SER A 122 7.53 -0.79 -13.01
N GLU A 123 6.99 -0.95 -14.22
CA GLU A 123 5.62 -1.41 -14.52
C GLU A 123 4.49 -0.51 -13.97
N SER A 124 4.63 0.01 -12.77
CA SER A 124 3.77 1.03 -12.18
C SER A 124 4.58 1.89 -11.22
N ILE A 125 4.05 3.06 -10.87
CA ILE A 125 4.59 3.92 -9.81
C ILE A 125 3.46 4.42 -8.94
N GLN A 126 3.79 4.96 -7.78
CA GLN A 126 2.81 5.67 -6.97
C GLN A 126 2.96 7.17 -7.10
N ALA A 127 1.83 7.86 -6.97
CA ALA A 127 1.80 9.31 -6.92
C ALA A 127 2.61 9.79 -5.71
N PRO A 128 3.54 10.75 -5.89
CA PRO A 128 4.35 11.23 -4.79
C PRO A 128 3.50 11.98 -3.76
N LEU A 129 4.03 12.09 -2.54
CA LEU A 129 3.35 12.78 -1.46
C LEU A 129 3.14 14.28 -1.74
N SER A 130 4.10 14.95 -2.38
CA SER A 130 4.07 16.40 -2.54
C SER A 130 3.00 16.83 -3.56
N PRO A 131 2.10 17.77 -3.20
CA PRO A 131 1.14 18.34 -4.14
C PRO A 131 1.80 19.01 -5.34
N GLY A 132 1.07 19.05 -6.45
CA GLY A 132 1.42 19.79 -7.66
C GLY A 132 1.67 18.92 -8.88
N GLU A 133 2.07 19.57 -9.97
CA GLU A 133 2.30 18.93 -11.25
C GLU A 133 3.60 18.12 -11.25
N LYS A 134 3.53 16.89 -11.73
CA LYS A 134 4.66 15.98 -11.89
C LYS A 134 4.70 15.44 -13.31
N VAL A 135 5.90 15.31 -13.86
CA VAL A 135 6.13 14.86 -15.23
C VAL A 135 6.95 13.59 -15.18
N PHE A 136 6.41 12.53 -15.78
CA PHE A 136 7.08 11.24 -15.88
C PHE A 136 7.46 10.92 -17.32
N ILE A 137 8.65 10.36 -17.47
CA ILE A 137 9.15 9.81 -18.72
C ILE A 137 9.12 8.29 -18.57
N LEU A 138 8.40 7.63 -19.48
CA LEU A 138 8.22 6.19 -19.47
C LEU A 138 8.99 5.58 -20.63
N SER A 139 9.82 4.59 -20.34
CA SER A 139 10.54 3.82 -21.36
C SER A 139 9.93 2.43 -21.42
N ALA A 140 9.37 2.06 -22.57
CA ALA A 140 8.78 0.75 -22.79
C ALA A 140 9.59 -0.02 -23.84
N GLU A 141 9.82 -1.30 -23.57
CA GLU A 141 10.52 -2.25 -24.44
C GLU A 141 9.65 -3.48 -24.70
N TRP A 142 9.61 -3.94 -25.94
CA TRP A 142 8.88 -5.13 -26.37
C TRP A 142 9.85 -6.28 -26.69
N ASP A 143 9.35 -7.52 -26.72
CA ASP A 143 10.16 -8.72 -26.97
C ASP A 143 10.85 -8.74 -28.34
N ASP A 144 10.32 -7.98 -29.31
CA ASP A 144 10.95 -7.80 -30.63
C ASP A 144 12.13 -6.81 -30.61
N GLY A 145 12.47 -6.25 -29.44
CA GLY A 145 13.52 -5.26 -29.22
C GLY A 145 13.10 -3.83 -29.55
N THR A 146 11.84 -3.60 -29.94
CA THR A 146 11.29 -2.25 -30.13
C THR A 146 11.33 -1.51 -28.80
N LYS A 147 11.78 -0.26 -28.82
CA LYS A 147 11.78 0.64 -27.67
C LYS A 147 11.05 1.93 -28.02
N ARG A 148 10.26 2.44 -27.08
CA ARG A 148 9.57 3.72 -27.20
C ARG A 148 9.61 4.47 -25.89
N VAL A 149 9.76 5.79 -25.99
CA VAL A 149 9.79 6.68 -24.83
C VAL A 149 8.58 7.59 -24.89
N TYR A 150 7.84 7.67 -23.80
CA TYR A 150 6.62 8.44 -23.65
C TYR A 150 6.75 9.45 -22.51
N LEU A 151 5.89 10.47 -22.53
CA LEU A 151 5.72 11.44 -21.47
C LEU A 151 4.29 11.37 -20.95
N SER A 152 4.17 11.29 -19.62
CA SER A 152 2.92 11.45 -18.91
C SER A 152 3.01 12.57 -17.89
N LYS A 153 1.86 13.10 -17.49
CA LYS A 153 1.75 14.18 -16.54
C LYS A 153 0.66 13.88 -15.52
N ILE A 154 0.93 14.16 -14.27
CA ILE A 154 -0.03 14.03 -13.20
C ILE A 154 -0.09 15.35 -12.43
N ASN A 155 -1.20 15.58 -11.77
CA ASN A 155 -1.35 16.66 -10.81
C ASN A 155 -1.77 16.05 -9.48
N VAL A 156 -0.86 16.06 -8.51
CA VAL A 156 -1.13 15.55 -7.16
C VAL A 156 -1.93 16.60 -6.40
N LYS A 157 -3.15 16.25 -6.01
CA LYS A 157 -4.00 17.13 -5.22
C LYS A 157 -3.44 17.31 -3.81
N ARG A 158 -3.67 18.49 -3.25
CA ARG A 158 -3.56 18.70 -1.81
C ARG A 158 -4.84 18.18 -1.16
N THR A 159 -4.78 17.00 -0.55
CA THR A 159 -5.93 16.37 0.13
C THR A 159 -6.02 16.78 1.59
N SER A 160 -4.89 17.12 2.21
CA SER A 160 -4.83 17.55 3.61
C SER A 160 -3.88 18.72 3.82
N SER A 161 -4.16 19.56 4.80
CA SER A 161 -3.31 20.68 5.20
C SER A 161 -1.92 20.25 5.68
N TYR A 162 -1.83 19.09 6.32
CA TYR A 162 -0.61 18.48 6.88
C TYR A 162 0.12 17.52 5.92
N GLN A 163 -0.32 17.39 4.66
CA GLN A 163 0.22 16.41 3.71
C GLN A 163 1.75 16.46 3.56
N GLN A 164 2.35 17.65 3.55
CA GLN A 164 3.80 17.82 3.43
C GLN A 164 4.59 17.35 4.67
N LEU A 165 3.92 17.15 5.80
CA LEU A 165 4.53 16.64 7.02
C LEU A 165 4.66 15.11 7.03
N LEU A 166 3.85 14.41 6.22
CA LEU A 166 3.83 12.95 6.16
C LEU A 166 5.17 12.38 5.66
N ALA A 167 5.42 11.12 5.99
CA ALA A 167 6.52 10.34 5.47
C ALA A 167 6.30 10.15 3.96
N PRO A 168 7.31 10.45 3.12
CA PRO A 168 7.21 10.17 1.69
C PRO A 168 7.26 8.67 1.39
N GLU A 169 7.85 7.86 2.27
CA GLU A 169 7.92 6.41 2.12
C GLU A 169 6.69 5.71 2.71
N MET A 170 6.12 4.76 1.96
CA MET A 170 4.83 4.13 2.29
C MET A 170 4.88 3.24 3.52
N GLU A 171 6.02 2.60 3.74
CA GLU A 171 6.28 1.65 4.80
C GLU A 171 6.59 2.35 6.13
N LYS A 172 6.84 3.66 6.08
CA LYS A 172 7.13 4.46 7.27
C LYS A 172 5.86 5.09 7.81
N TYR A 173 5.71 5.02 9.12
CA TYR A 173 4.72 5.80 9.83
C TYR A 173 5.21 7.24 9.98
N THR A 174 4.28 8.17 10.20
CA THR A 174 4.59 9.53 10.62
C THR A 174 4.07 9.75 12.02
N VAL A 175 4.94 10.09 12.96
CA VAL A 175 4.52 10.51 14.30
C VAL A 175 4.60 12.03 14.35
N MET A 176 3.46 12.68 14.40
CA MET A 176 3.36 14.14 14.51
C MET A 176 2.97 14.54 15.93
N GLY A 177 3.67 15.53 16.48
CA GLY A 177 3.30 16.21 17.71
C GLY A 177 3.05 17.69 17.45
N PHE A 178 1.94 18.18 17.96
CA PHE A 178 1.58 19.60 17.96
C PHE A 178 1.67 20.14 19.38
N PHE A 179 2.40 21.24 19.56
CA PHE A 179 2.82 21.72 20.87
C PHE A 179 2.67 23.24 21.01
N GLU A 180 2.40 23.68 22.24
CA GLU A 180 2.59 25.09 22.60
C GLU A 180 4.09 25.44 22.70
N PRO A 181 4.48 26.72 22.52
CA PRO A 181 5.87 27.16 22.55
C PRO A 181 6.67 26.76 23.80
N ASP A 182 5.99 26.66 24.94
CA ASP A 182 6.63 26.38 26.24
C ASP A 182 6.69 24.87 26.57
N TYR A 183 6.25 24.00 25.65
CA TYR A 183 6.19 22.57 25.87
C TYR A 183 7.54 21.88 25.62
N ASN A 184 8.03 21.12 26.60
CA ASN A 184 9.42 20.62 26.63
C ASN A 184 9.58 19.13 26.29
N TYR A 185 8.51 18.42 25.91
CA TYR A 185 8.63 17.01 25.54
C TYR A 185 8.99 16.86 24.07
N VAL A 186 9.84 15.86 23.80
CA VAL A 186 10.31 15.51 22.47
C VAL A 186 9.83 14.09 22.18
N ILE A 187 9.28 13.88 20.98
CA ILE A 187 8.88 12.54 20.54
C ILE A 187 10.16 11.67 20.49
N PRO A 188 10.16 10.49 21.14
CA PRO A 188 11.34 9.63 21.17
C PRO A 188 11.79 9.32 19.75
N SER A 189 13.09 9.42 19.51
CA SER A 189 13.69 8.98 18.25
C SER A 189 13.88 7.48 18.29
N THR A 190 13.40 6.75 17.28
CA THR A 190 13.67 5.32 17.12
C THR A 190 14.46 5.07 15.84
N ASN A 191 15.17 3.94 15.79
CA ASN A 191 16.06 3.60 14.68
C ASN A 191 15.38 2.83 13.53
N ALA A 192 14.08 2.53 13.61
CA ALA A 192 13.36 1.94 12.48
C ALA A 192 11.85 2.07 12.71
N GLY A 193 11.14 2.64 11.74
CA GLY A 193 9.70 2.43 11.58
C GLY A 193 8.84 3.68 11.45
N TYR A 194 9.33 4.85 11.87
CA TYR A 194 8.60 6.10 11.66
C TYR A 194 9.50 7.32 11.50
N VAL A 195 8.97 8.36 10.87
CA VAL A 195 9.55 9.71 10.89
C VAL A 195 8.80 10.56 11.90
N LYS A 196 9.52 11.37 12.67
CA LYS A 196 8.90 12.31 13.61
C LYS A 196 8.76 13.71 13.02
N ARG A 197 7.70 14.41 13.39
CA ARG A 197 7.43 15.81 13.07
C ARG A 197 6.93 16.52 14.31
N GLU A 198 7.58 17.59 14.67
CA GLU A 198 7.21 18.39 15.83
C GLU A 198 6.86 19.78 15.32
N VAL A 199 5.63 20.22 15.60
CA VAL A 199 5.09 21.48 15.12
C VAL A 199 4.71 22.33 16.32
N ILE A 200 5.35 23.49 16.44
CA ILE A 200 5.20 24.38 17.59
C ILE A 200 4.42 25.62 17.14
N GLY A 201 3.41 26.01 17.92
CA GLY A 201 2.63 27.22 17.69
C GLY A 201 1.52 27.36 18.73
N THR A 202 0.84 28.50 18.73
CA THR A 202 -0.37 28.66 19.53
C THR A 202 -1.51 27.81 18.95
N ALA A 203 -2.47 27.40 19.78
CA ALA A 203 -3.63 26.63 19.31
C ALA A 203 -4.40 27.35 18.17
N GLU A 204 -4.45 28.68 18.18
CA GLU A 204 -5.09 29.47 17.11
C GLU A 204 -4.32 29.38 15.79
N GLU A 205 -3.00 29.60 15.82
CA GLU A 205 -2.14 29.49 14.62
C GLU A 205 -2.17 28.09 14.03
N LEU A 206 -2.11 27.07 14.88
CA LEU A 206 -2.09 25.68 14.46
C LEU A 206 -3.43 25.27 13.85
N ARG A 207 -4.58 25.65 14.43
CA ARG A 207 -5.90 25.43 13.81
C ARG A 207 -6.05 26.14 12.47
N SER A 208 -5.53 27.36 12.35
CA SER A 208 -5.56 28.08 11.07
C SER A 208 -4.68 27.43 10.01
N THR A 209 -3.55 26.84 10.40
CA THR A 209 -2.58 26.23 9.48
C THR A 209 -3.00 24.82 9.08
N TYR A 210 -3.57 24.06 10.02
CA TYR A 210 -4.00 22.67 9.88
C TYR A 210 -5.48 22.51 10.21
N PRO A 211 -6.39 23.13 9.43
CA PRO A 211 -7.82 23.14 9.73
C PRO A 211 -8.49 21.76 9.69
N ASP A 212 -7.83 20.77 9.10
CA ASP A 212 -8.34 19.40 8.96
C ASP A 212 -8.00 18.51 10.16
N LEU A 213 -7.24 19.02 11.14
CA LEU A 213 -6.89 18.31 12.37
C LEU A 213 -7.60 18.93 13.59
N PRO A 214 -8.15 18.12 14.51
CA PRO A 214 -8.74 18.62 15.75
C PRO A 214 -7.62 19.07 16.72
N LEU A 215 -7.27 20.36 16.66
CA LEU A 215 -6.20 20.99 17.46
C LEU A 215 -6.79 21.92 18.55
N ASP A 216 -7.88 21.50 19.18
CA ASP A 216 -8.54 22.26 20.25
C ASP A 216 -7.77 22.21 21.58
N VAL A 217 -7.01 21.13 21.79
CA VAL A 217 -6.21 20.87 22.99
C VAL A 217 -4.79 20.53 22.56
N LEU A 218 -3.82 21.13 23.24
CA LEU A 218 -2.38 20.88 23.06
C LEU A 218 -1.79 20.39 24.39
N PRO A 219 -0.79 19.50 24.38
CA PRO A 219 -0.23 18.83 23.20
C PRO A 219 -1.24 17.86 22.56
N VAL A 220 -1.05 17.55 21.28
CA VAL A 220 -1.75 16.44 20.63
C VAL A 220 -0.80 15.70 19.70
N PHE A 221 -0.90 14.38 19.73
CA PHE A 221 -0.06 13.48 18.97
C PHE A 221 -0.91 12.68 17.99
N TYR A 222 -0.38 12.51 16.78
CA TYR A 222 -0.98 11.71 15.73
C TYR A 222 0.05 10.72 15.21
N VAL A 223 -0.38 9.49 14.97
CA VAL A 223 0.39 8.51 14.20
C VAL A 223 -0.34 8.25 12.90
N PHE A 224 0.34 8.52 11.79
CA PHE A 224 -0.16 8.29 10.45
C PHE A 224 0.54 7.10 9.81
N GLN A 225 -0.19 6.38 8.98
CA GLN A 225 0.38 5.53 7.96
C GLN A 225 -0.13 6.01 6.61
N ARG A 226 0.79 6.41 5.72
CA ARG A 226 0.45 7.18 4.51
C ARG A 226 -0.34 8.45 4.92
N ASP A 227 -1.57 8.62 4.44
CA ASP A 227 -2.46 9.74 4.76
C ASP A 227 -3.53 9.39 5.82
N MET A 228 -3.56 8.16 6.32
CA MET A 228 -4.54 7.68 7.29
C MET A 228 -4.07 7.87 8.73
N ILE A 229 -4.94 8.42 9.58
CA ILE A 229 -4.70 8.52 11.04
C ILE A 229 -4.92 7.12 11.64
N MET A 230 -3.84 6.54 12.16
CA MET A 230 -3.85 5.24 12.86
C MET A 230 -4.12 5.39 14.35
N TYR A 231 -3.65 6.50 14.93
CA TYR A 231 -3.73 6.74 16.36
C TYR A 231 -3.71 8.24 16.68
N GLN A 232 -4.45 8.63 17.71
CA GLN A 232 -4.47 9.99 18.26
C GLN A 232 -4.48 9.91 19.79
N THR A 233 -3.68 10.75 20.45
CA THR A 233 -3.71 10.91 21.90
C THR A 233 -3.25 12.32 22.30
N PHE A 234 -3.63 12.75 23.49
CA PHE A 234 -3.14 13.98 24.13
C PHE A 234 -2.06 13.67 25.18
N GLU A 235 -1.86 12.39 25.51
CA GLU A 235 -0.99 11.94 26.59
C GLU A 235 0.28 11.30 26.03
N PHE A 236 1.44 11.78 26.47
CA PHE A 236 2.73 11.26 26.00
C PHE A 236 2.95 9.78 26.37
N GLU A 237 2.48 9.35 27.54
CA GLU A 237 2.61 7.95 27.99
C GLU A 237 1.81 6.99 27.11
N GLU A 238 0.62 7.41 26.66
CA GLU A 238 -0.20 6.65 25.73
C GLU A 238 0.46 6.55 24.35
N LEU A 239 1.04 7.67 23.85
CA LEU A 239 1.83 7.65 22.63
C LEU A 239 2.99 6.68 22.76
N ASN A 240 3.79 6.79 23.82
CA ASN A 240 4.94 5.92 24.03
C ASN A 240 4.52 4.45 24.11
N THR A 241 3.41 4.16 24.78
CA THR A 241 2.82 2.81 24.81
C THR A 241 2.48 2.35 23.40
N PHE A 242 1.78 3.16 22.60
CA PHE A 242 1.44 2.82 21.22
C PHE A 242 2.69 2.57 20.35
N LEU A 243 3.72 3.43 20.47
CA LEU A 243 4.95 3.32 19.68
C LEU A 243 5.81 2.11 20.05
N THR A 244 5.71 1.63 21.28
CA THR A 244 6.54 0.53 21.81
C THR A 244 5.80 -0.78 21.98
N LYS A 245 4.47 -0.78 21.90
CA LYS A 245 3.65 -1.97 22.05
C LYS A 245 4.00 -2.97 20.95
N GLU A 246 4.43 -4.14 21.39
CA GLU A 246 4.53 -5.32 20.55
C GLU A 246 3.21 -6.09 20.68
N THR A 247 2.56 -6.34 19.55
CA THR A 247 1.42 -7.25 19.46
C THR A 247 1.92 -8.59 18.96
N THR A 248 1.64 -9.65 19.69
CA THR A 248 1.92 -11.03 19.25
C THR A 248 0.63 -11.63 18.72
N SER A 249 0.67 -12.30 17.57
CA SER A 249 -0.42 -13.10 17.01
C SER A 249 0.10 -14.50 16.73
N ILE A 250 -0.63 -15.54 17.13
CA ILE A 250 -0.23 -16.93 16.94
C ILE A 250 -1.21 -17.59 15.98
N PHE A 251 -0.69 -18.19 14.92
CA PHE A 251 -1.45 -18.95 13.94
C PHE A 251 -1.03 -20.40 13.98
N GLU A 252 -1.99 -21.29 13.96
CA GLU A 252 -1.74 -22.73 13.96
C GLU A 252 -2.51 -23.41 12.84
N GLY A 253 -1.89 -24.42 12.24
CA GLY A 253 -2.50 -25.20 11.18
C GLY A 253 -1.83 -26.56 11.06
N GLU A 254 -2.58 -27.49 10.48
CA GLU A 254 -2.10 -28.85 10.29
C GLU A 254 -2.52 -29.41 8.94
N SER A 255 -1.66 -30.22 8.35
CA SER A 255 -1.93 -31.01 7.15
C SER A 255 -1.81 -32.50 7.44
N GLU A 256 -1.64 -33.33 6.41
CA GLU A 256 -1.40 -34.76 6.59
C GLU A 256 -0.05 -35.02 7.29
N ASN A 257 1.00 -34.31 6.88
CA ASN A 257 2.36 -34.57 7.35
C ASN A 257 2.93 -33.49 8.27
N TRP A 258 2.33 -32.31 8.36
CA TRP A 258 2.92 -31.17 9.04
C TRP A 258 1.98 -30.53 10.05
N GLU A 259 2.55 -30.10 11.16
CA GLU A 259 1.99 -29.11 12.09
C GLU A 259 2.82 -27.82 11.90
N VAL A 260 2.14 -26.70 11.76
CA VAL A 260 2.74 -25.38 11.51
C VAL A 260 2.22 -24.41 12.55
N THR A 261 3.15 -23.74 13.24
CA THR A 261 2.86 -22.62 14.12
C THR A 261 3.61 -21.40 13.62
N LEU A 262 2.89 -20.32 13.36
CA LEU A 262 3.45 -19.00 13.06
C LEU A 262 3.22 -18.10 14.28
N THR A 263 4.28 -17.50 14.80
CA THR A 263 4.20 -16.45 15.82
C THR A 263 4.64 -15.14 15.20
N ILE A 264 3.69 -14.25 14.94
CA ILE A 264 3.91 -12.93 14.36
C ILE A 264 4.02 -11.94 15.51
N LYS A 265 5.16 -11.25 15.61
CA LYS A 265 5.37 -10.15 16.54
C LYS A 265 5.46 -8.86 15.75
N ASP A 266 4.45 -8.02 15.92
CA ASP A 266 4.30 -6.75 15.23
C ASP A 266 4.56 -5.59 16.19
N ARG A 267 5.39 -4.65 15.74
CA ARG A 267 5.54 -3.32 16.32
C ARG A 267 5.62 -2.29 15.19
N ILE A 268 5.51 -1.01 15.51
CA ILE A 268 5.54 0.04 14.48
C ILE A 268 6.81 -0.05 13.63
N GLY A 269 6.59 -0.28 12.33
CA GLY A 269 7.61 -0.38 11.29
C GLY A 269 8.62 -1.52 11.46
N TYR A 270 8.26 -2.55 12.23
CA TYR A 270 9.01 -3.79 12.29
C TYR A 270 8.10 -4.96 12.66
N SER A 271 8.15 -6.01 11.86
CA SER A 271 7.43 -7.25 12.11
C SER A 271 8.38 -8.42 11.92
N THR A 272 8.26 -9.41 12.79
CA THR A 272 8.93 -10.70 12.70
C THR A 272 7.93 -11.82 12.74
N THR A 273 8.12 -12.79 11.85
CA THR A 273 7.35 -14.03 11.83
C THR A 273 8.28 -15.17 12.22
N ASP A 274 8.11 -15.67 13.44
CA ASP A 274 8.76 -16.89 13.89
C ASP A 274 7.94 -18.10 13.40
N VAL A 275 8.59 -19.03 12.71
CA VAL A 275 7.97 -20.23 12.15
C VAL A 275 8.47 -21.43 12.95
N PHE A 276 7.53 -22.28 13.36
CA PHE A 276 7.81 -23.59 13.91
C PHE A 276 7.07 -24.65 13.09
N LEU A 277 7.82 -25.65 12.63
CA LEU A 277 7.34 -26.75 11.80
C LEU A 277 7.61 -28.05 12.53
N LYS A 278 6.63 -28.95 12.55
CA LYS A 278 6.80 -30.29 13.12
C LYS A 278 6.24 -31.33 12.16
N TYR A 279 7.08 -32.29 11.80
CA TYR A 279 6.67 -33.40 10.96
C TYR A 279 5.94 -34.46 11.80
N LYS A 280 4.66 -34.68 11.50
CA LYS A 280 3.78 -35.68 12.13
C LYS A 280 3.37 -36.81 11.18
N GLY A 281 3.87 -36.79 9.95
CA GLY A 281 3.57 -37.80 8.94
C GLY A 281 3.94 -39.21 9.41
N LYS A 282 3.16 -40.20 8.96
CA LYS A 282 3.40 -41.63 9.28
C LYS A 282 4.45 -42.28 8.39
N ASN A 283 4.89 -41.57 7.35
CA ASN A 283 5.87 -42.05 6.38
C ASN A 283 7.30 -41.91 6.92
N GLU A 284 8.28 -42.39 6.15
CA GLU A 284 9.68 -42.19 6.51
C GLU A 284 9.98 -40.69 6.65
N ARG A 285 10.63 -40.33 7.75
CA ARG A 285 11.02 -38.97 8.06
C ARG A 285 11.75 -38.33 6.85
N PRO A 286 11.35 -37.12 6.43
CA PRO A 286 12.07 -36.36 5.41
C PRO A 286 13.57 -36.28 5.70
N LYS A 287 14.40 -36.62 4.71
CA LYS A 287 15.85 -36.50 4.78
C LYS A 287 16.26 -35.39 3.83
N GLY A 288 17.08 -34.46 4.30
CA GLY A 288 17.57 -33.34 3.50
C GLY A 288 16.93 -32.01 3.88
N GLU A 289 17.20 -31.03 3.04
CA GLU A 289 16.70 -29.68 3.16
C GLU A 289 15.33 -29.54 2.48
N PHE A 290 14.48 -28.67 3.01
CA PHE A 290 13.20 -28.32 2.41
C PHE A 290 12.98 -26.80 2.46
N GLU A 291 12.00 -26.33 1.72
CA GLU A 291 11.60 -24.93 1.65
C GLU A 291 10.26 -24.73 2.35
N PHE A 292 10.06 -23.53 2.88
CA PHE A 292 8.83 -23.13 3.54
C PHE A 292 8.42 -21.74 3.06
N ASP A 293 7.21 -21.63 2.56
CA ASP A 293 6.60 -20.37 2.12
C ASP A 293 5.42 -19.99 3.02
N VAL A 294 5.33 -18.71 3.35
CA VAL A 294 4.16 -18.04 3.90
C VAL A 294 3.53 -17.22 2.78
N ILE A 295 2.27 -17.52 2.49
CA ILE A 295 1.51 -16.97 1.37
C ILE A 295 0.30 -16.24 1.94
N THR A 296 0.18 -14.96 1.60
CA THR A 296 -1.00 -14.13 1.84
C THR A 296 -1.58 -13.65 0.50
N ASP A 297 -2.71 -12.97 0.55
CA ASP A 297 -3.35 -12.39 -0.65
C ASP A 297 -2.45 -11.35 -1.37
N THR A 298 -1.45 -10.80 -0.67
CA THR A 298 -0.63 -9.68 -1.18
C THR A 298 0.87 -9.93 -1.17
N LEU A 299 1.33 -11.02 -0.54
CA LEU A 299 2.75 -11.30 -0.36
C LEU A 299 3.02 -12.81 -0.29
N SER A 300 4.15 -13.23 -0.85
CA SER A 300 4.74 -14.56 -0.61
C SER A 300 6.15 -14.37 -0.07
N MET A 301 6.45 -14.97 1.08
CA MET A 301 7.79 -14.96 1.68
C MET A 301 8.26 -16.40 1.91
N GLY A 302 9.49 -16.71 1.51
CA GLY A 302 10.02 -18.06 1.57
C GLY A 302 11.36 -18.16 2.29
N VAL A 303 11.60 -19.32 2.91
CA VAL A 303 12.90 -19.72 3.45
C VAL A 303 13.24 -21.09 2.91
N ALA A 304 14.42 -21.24 2.32
CA ALA A 304 14.97 -22.50 1.87
C ALA A 304 16.05 -23.03 2.83
N GLY A 305 16.40 -24.31 2.71
CA GLY A 305 17.50 -24.91 3.47
C GLY A 305 17.12 -25.35 4.88
N LEU A 306 15.82 -25.54 5.17
CA LEU A 306 15.37 -26.00 6.49
C LEU A 306 15.62 -27.50 6.66
N THR A 307 16.09 -27.91 7.83
CA THR A 307 16.31 -29.32 8.16
C THR A 307 15.63 -29.68 9.47
N LEU A 308 15.03 -30.87 9.55
CA LEU A 308 14.44 -31.39 10.79
C LEU A 308 15.53 -31.75 11.82
N ASN A 309 15.33 -31.37 13.09
CA ASN A 309 16.13 -31.79 14.24
C ASN A 309 15.78 -33.23 14.70
N GLU A 310 16.43 -33.76 15.73
CA GLU A 310 16.17 -35.13 16.22
C GLU A 310 14.71 -35.36 16.65
N GLN A 311 14.00 -34.30 17.02
CA GLN A 311 12.59 -34.27 17.44
C GLN A 311 11.59 -34.13 16.28
N ASN A 312 12.06 -34.14 15.02
CA ASN A 312 11.26 -33.91 13.81
C ASN A 312 10.71 -32.48 13.71
N GLU A 313 11.45 -31.50 14.21
CA GLU A 313 11.06 -30.08 14.22
C GLU A 313 12.06 -29.23 13.43
N ALA A 314 11.58 -28.13 12.87
CA ALA A 314 12.40 -27.07 12.31
C ALA A 314 11.85 -25.71 12.74
N SER A 315 12.73 -24.73 12.90
CA SER A 315 12.33 -23.36 13.25
C SER A 315 13.14 -22.35 12.46
N THR A 316 12.49 -21.27 12.04
CA THR A 316 13.15 -20.13 11.39
C THR A 316 12.44 -18.82 11.76
N SER A 317 13.06 -17.69 11.45
CA SER A 317 12.47 -16.37 11.64
C SER A 317 12.61 -15.56 10.37
N MET A 318 11.51 -14.93 9.95
CA MET A 318 11.43 -14.08 8.77
C MET A 318 11.17 -12.64 9.21
N GLY A 319 11.90 -11.68 8.62
CA GLY A 319 11.61 -10.26 8.78
C GLY A 319 10.75 -9.77 7.63
N GLY A 320 9.71 -9.00 7.92
CA GLY A 320 8.81 -8.45 6.90
C GLY A 320 7.44 -8.15 7.48
N GLN A 321 6.82 -7.06 7.03
CA GLN A 321 5.51 -6.65 7.52
C GLN A 321 4.40 -7.41 6.77
N LEU A 322 3.63 -8.20 7.50
CA LEU A 322 2.45 -8.91 6.98
C LEU A 322 1.23 -8.01 7.17
N TRP A 323 0.73 -7.43 6.08
CA TRP A 323 -0.35 -6.44 6.09
C TRP A 323 -1.75 -7.05 6.12
N ASP A 324 -1.87 -8.35 5.81
CA ASP A 324 -3.14 -9.07 5.81
C ASP A 324 -3.00 -10.43 6.50
N LEU A 325 -3.46 -10.47 7.76
CA LEU A 325 -3.38 -11.65 8.61
C LEU A 325 -4.66 -12.52 8.56
N LYS A 326 -5.62 -12.19 7.69
CA LYS A 326 -6.91 -12.89 7.66
C LYS A 326 -6.83 -14.23 6.94
N ASN A 327 -6.05 -14.29 5.87
CA ASN A 327 -5.88 -15.48 5.03
C ASN A 327 -4.40 -15.80 4.93
N ILE A 328 -3.88 -16.62 5.84
CA ILE A 328 -2.52 -17.11 5.78
C ILE A 328 -2.54 -18.58 5.35
N GLU A 329 -1.98 -18.85 4.19
CA GLU A 329 -1.66 -20.20 3.74
C GLU A 329 -0.14 -20.39 3.82
N THR A 330 0.29 -21.59 4.15
CA THR A 330 1.71 -21.93 4.18
C THR A 330 1.96 -23.13 3.29
N ALA A 331 3.15 -23.25 2.74
CA ALA A 331 3.54 -24.36 1.89
C ALA A 331 4.88 -24.92 2.34
N VAL A 332 4.94 -26.24 2.51
CA VAL A 332 6.21 -26.97 2.70
C VAL A 332 6.56 -27.62 1.37
N ILE A 333 7.73 -27.30 0.83
CA ILE A 333 8.22 -27.82 -0.45
C ILE A 333 9.39 -28.75 -0.19
N LEU A 334 9.19 -30.05 -0.45
CA LEU A 334 10.19 -31.11 -0.27
C LEU A 334 10.32 -31.90 -1.56
N ASP A 335 11.54 -32.01 -2.10
CA ASP A 335 11.84 -32.74 -3.34
C ASP A 335 10.93 -32.33 -4.52
N GLY A 336 10.59 -31.05 -4.61
CA GLY A 336 9.69 -30.49 -5.62
C GLY A 336 8.20 -30.85 -5.44
N LYS A 337 7.83 -31.47 -4.31
CA LYS A 337 6.44 -31.69 -3.91
C LYS A 337 6.02 -30.64 -2.89
N GLU A 338 4.91 -30.00 -3.16
CA GLU A 338 4.32 -28.97 -2.31
C GLU A 338 3.19 -29.56 -1.46
N GLU A 339 3.24 -29.31 -0.15
CA GLU A 339 2.15 -29.60 0.78
C GLU A 339 1.70 -28.31 1.45
N LYS A 340 0.43 -27.94 1.22
CA LYS A 340 -0.16 -26.71 1.74
C LYS A 340 -0.79 -26.94 3.10
N VAL A 341 -0.54 -26.02 4.03
CA VAL A 341 -1.11 -25.99 5.38
C VAL A 341 -1.83 -24.67 5.58
N LYS A 342 -3.15 -24.72 5.78
CA LYS A 342 -3.94 -23.55 6.16
C LYS A 342 -3.81 -23.33 7.66
N VAL A 343 -3.41 -22.12 8.05
CA VAL A 343 -3.26 -21.74 9.46
C VAL A 343 -4.37 -20.78 9.87
N GLN A 344 -4.77 -20.82 11.14
CA GLN A 344 -5.84 -19.99 11.69
C GLN A 344 -5.34 -19.27 12.94
N LEU A 345 -5.80 -18.03 13.14
CA LEU A 345 -5.50 -17.25 14.34
C LEU A 345 -6.03 -17.99 15.57
N MET A 346 -5.17 -18.20 16.55
CA MET A 346 -5.57 -18.66 17.87
C MET A 346 -6.12 -17.48 18.67
N ASP A 347 -7.37 -17.58 19.12
CA ASP A 347 -7.97 -16.60 20.02
C ASP A 347 -7.10 -16.45 21.28
N GLN A 348 -6.69 -15.21 21.58
CA GLN A 348 -5.98 -14.88 22.81
C GLN A 348 -7.00 -14.80 23.95
N ASN A 349 -6.98 -15.79 24.85
CA ASN A 349 -7.75 -15.77 26.10
C ASN A 349 -7.31 -14.65 27.05
#